data_AF-A0A972RH99-F1
#
_entry.id   AF-A0A972RH99-F1
#
_cell.length_a   1.000
_cell.length_b   1.000
_cell.length_c   1.000
_cell.angle_alpha   90.00
_cell.angle_beta   90.00
_cell.angle_gamma   90.00
#
_symmetry.space_group_name_H-M   'P 1'
#
loop_
_entity.id
_entity.type
_entity.pdbx_description
1 polymer ?
#
loop_
_entity_poly.entity_id
_entity_poly.type
_entity_poly.pdbx_seq_one_letter_code
_entity_poly.pdbx_strand_id
1 'polypeptide(L)'
;MLKKIHRFLVVSGAILFVLGIIRLYRVIRMHEEDPLFAPHLLGASLSAWIAYSLLKIGLQKREFNRKRAIRLIRSGSILLGIWGYRFFLFMKNPNGINGTPLQIYLAPLYVVFGTIVMCLGLKISRMIRKQVRENGTSFSEEVLR
;
A
#
# COMPACT_ATOMS: atom_id res chain seq x y z
N MET A 1 21.08 5.12 2.08
CA MET A 1 19.79 4.99 1.37
C MET A 1 18.84 3.99 2.03
N LEU A 2 19.27 2.75 2.30
CA LEU A 2 18.40 1.69 2.86
C LEU A 2 17.69 2.06 4.17
N LYS A 3 18.39 2.70 5.13
CA LYS A 3 17.81 3.18 6.40
C LYS A 3 16.70 4.22 6.20
N LYS A 4 16.86 5.12 5.19
CA LYS A 4 15.84 6.13 4.84
C LYS A 4 14.58 5.46 4.27
N ILE A 5 14.73 4.43 3.43
CA ILE A 5 13.61 3.65 2.88
C ILE A 5 12.85 2.91 3.98
N HIS A 6 13.56 2.26 4.91
CA HIS A 6 12.91 1.59 6.04
C HIS A 6 12.14 2.59 6.93
N ARG A 7 12.76 3.72 7.28
CA ARG A 7 12.09 4.78 8.06
C ARG A 7 10.86 5.31 7.33
N PHE A 8 10.95 5.54 6.02
CA PHE A 8 9.80 5.94 5.20
C PHE A 8 8.69 4.88 5.24
N LEU A 9 9.00 3.61 5.05
CA LEU A 9 8.01 2.52 5.08
C LEU A 9 7.35 2.36 6.46
N VAL A 10 8.11 2.54 7.54
CA VAL A 10 7.55 2.51 8.90
C VAL A 10 6.61 3.69 9.12
N VAL A 11 7.03 4.92 8.81
CA VAL A 11 6.21 6.13 9.02
C VAL A 11 4.95 6.11 8.15
N SER A 12 5.11 5.88 6.84
CA SER A 12 3.98 5.78 5.91
C SER A 12 3.06 4.61 6.25
N GLY A 13 3.63 3.45 6.57
CA GLY A 13 2.86 2.29 7.02
C GLY A 13 2.08 2.57 8.29
N ALA A 14 2.66 3.26 9.28
CA ALA A 14 1.97 3.61 10.52
C ALA A 14 0.80 4.57 10.27
N ILE A 15 1.02 5.62 9.48
CA ILE A 15 -0.04 6.58 9.10
C ILE A 15 -1.18 5.85 8.38
N LEU A 16 -0.86 5.05 7.36
CA LEU A 16 -1.86 4.29 6.61
C LEU A 16 -2.58 3.25 7.47
N PHE A 17 -1.90 2.69 8.46
CA PHE A 17 -2.47 1.70 9.37
C PHE A 17 -3.48 2.36 10.30
N VAL A 18 -3.13 3.48 10.93
CA VAL A 18 -4.06 4.26 11.77
C VAL A 18 -5.28 4.69 10.95
N LEU A 19 -5.08 5.25 9.75
CA LEU A 19 -6.19 5.63 8.86
C LEU A 19 -7.04 4.42 8.44
N GLY A 20 -6.38 3.28 8.19
CA GLY A 20 -7.04 2.02 7.85
C GLY A 20 -7.94 1.52 8.98
N ILE A 21 -7.46 1.55 10.22
CA ILE A 21 -8.22 1.14 11.41
C ILE A 21 -9.39 2.10 11.67
N ILE A 22 -9.19 3.42 11.60
CA ILE A 22 -10.27 4.41 11.72
C ILE A 22 -11.37 4.14 10.67
N ARG A 23 -10.97 3.84 9.43
CA ARG A 23 -11.90 3.48 8.37
C ARG A 23 -12.65 2.18 8.67
N LEU A 24 -11.93 1.15 9.10
CA LEU A 24 -12.50 -0.16 9.44
C LEU A 24 -13.56 -0.01 10.54
N TYR A 25 -13.24 0.75 11.58
CA TYR A 25 -14.16 1.07 12.67
C TYR A 25 -15.44 1.76 12.17
N ARG A 26 -15.31 2.78 11.31
CA ARG A 26 -16.47 3.48 10.73
C ARG A 26 -17.32 2.58 9.85
N VAL A 27 -16.71 1.76 9.01
CA VAL A 27 -17.44 0.82 8.15
C VAL A 27 -18.22 -0.16 9.00
N ILE A 28 -17.61 -0.74 10.03
CA ILE A 28 -18.30 -1.64 10.96
C ILE A 28 -19.46 -0.94 11.67
N ARG A 29 -19.28 0.32 12.11
CA ARG A 29 -20.33 1.09 12.78
C ARG A 29 -21.53 1.38 11.86
N MET A 30 -21.30 1.54 10.57
CA MET A 30 -22.33 1.88 9.58
C MET A 30 -22.92 0.63 8.88
N HIS A 31 -22.74 -0.57 9.42
CA HIS A 31 -23.11 -1.80 8.69
C HIS A 31 -24.60 -1.92 8.35
N GLU A 32 -25.50 -1.31 9.14
CA GLU A 32 -26.94 -1.34 8.91
C GLU A 32 -27.39 -0.27 7.91
N GLU A 33 -26.63 0.82 7.81
CA GLU A 33 -26.96 2.01 7.01
C GLU A 33 -26.30 1.96 5.62
N ASP A 34 -25.29 1.10 5.43
CA ASP A 34 -24.48 1.04 4.21
C ASP A 34 -24.92 -0.13 3.29
N PRO A 35 -25.67 0.14 2.21
CA PRO A 35 -26.06 -0.90 1.25
C PRO A 35 -24.86 -1.52 0.50
N LEU A 36 -23.68 -0.90 0.59
CA LEU A 36 -22.42 -1.37 0.01
C LEU A 36 -21.39 -1.72 1.09
N PHE A 37 -21.86 -2.12 2.28
CA PHE A 37 -21.03 -2.49 3.42
C PHE A 37 -19.93 -3.50 3.06
N ALA A 38 -20.28 -4.61 2.40
CA ALA A 38 -19.32 -5.66 2.07
C ALA A 38 -18.17 -5.18 1.15
N PRO A 39 -18.44 -4.49 0.03
CA PRO A 39 -17.39 -3.83 -0.77
C PRO A 39 -16.53 -2.83 0.03
N HIS A 40 -17.14 -2.02 0.90
CA HIS A 40 -16.42 -1.04 1.70
C HIS A 40 -15.54 -1.68 2.78
N LEU A 41 -16.02 -2.76 3.41
CA LEU A 41 -15.28 -3.55 4.39
C LEU A 41 -14.09 -4.23 3.74
N LEU A 42 -14.27 -4.82 2.56
CA LEU A 42 -13.20 -5.46 1.80
C LEU A 42 -12.11 -4.44 1.42
N GLY A 43 -12.50 -3.25 0.95
CA GLY A 43 -11.57 -2.17 0.67
C GLY A 43 -10.83 -1.66 1.91
N ALA A 44 -11.51 -1.54 3.06
CA ALA A 44 -10.92 -1.12 4.33
C ALA A 44 -9.92 -2.16 4.85
N SER A 45 -10.32 -3.43 4.87
CA SER A 45 -9.48 -4.57 5.28
C SER A 45 -8.24 -4.74 4.41
N LEU A 46 -8.37 -4.64 3.09
CA LEU A 46 -7.22 -4.68 2.18
C LEU A 46 -6.25 -3.51 2.41
N SER A 47 -6.79 -2.30 2.64
CA SER A 47 -5.96 -1.13 2.92
C SER A 47 -5.19 -1.28 4.24
N ALA A 48 -5.84 -1.78 5.28
CA ALA A 48 -5.21 -2.06 6.58
C ALA A 48 -4.16 -3.18 6.47
N TRP A 49 -4.46 -4.25 5.74
CA TRP A 49 -3.52 -5.35 5.50
C TRP A 49 -2.27 -4.88 4.74
N ILE A 50 -2.44 -4.03 3.72
CA ILE A 50 -1.31 -3.45 2.99
C ILE A 50 -0.47 -2.56 3.91
N ALA A 51 -1.10 -1.70 4.72
CA ALA A 51 -0.40 -0.87 5.68
C ALA A 51 0.41 -1.70 6.70
N TYR A 52 -0.17 -2.79 7.20
CA TYR A 52 0.52 -3.74 8.06
C TYR A 52 1.70 -4.43 7.36
N SER A 53 1.53 -4.82 6.09
CA SER A 53 2.61 -5.39 5.28
C SER A 53 3.78 -4.40 5.10
N LEU A 54 3.49 -3.11 4.86
CA LEU A 54 4.50 -2.05 4.78
C LEU A 54 5.24 -1.87 6.10
N LEU A 55 4.51 -1.84 7.22
CA LEU A 55 5.08 -1.80 8.58
C LEU A 55 6.00 -3.00 8.83
N LYS A 56 5.54 -4.22 8.53
CA LYS A 56 6.32 -5.44 8.70
C LYS A 56 7.62 -5.40 7.89
N ILE A 57 7.57 -4.93 6.64
CA ILE A 57 8.76 -4.77 5.80
C ILE A 57 9.68 -3.68 6.36
N GLY A 58 9.14 -2.54 6.79
CA GLY A 58 9.91 -1.42 7.34
C GLY A 58 10.58 -1.72 8.68
N LEU A 59 9.93 -2.50 9.54
CA LEU A 59 10.45 -2.91 10.85
C LEU A 59 11.51 -4.01 10.73
N GLN A 60 11.36 -4.92 9.78
CA GLN A 60 12.36 -5.94 9.48
C GLN A 60 13.53 -5.34 8.69
N LYS A 61 14.42 -4.60 9.39
CA LYS A 61 15.67 -3.96 8.91
C LYS A 61 16.68 -4.89 8.21
N ARG A 62 16.28 -6.11 7.83
CA ARG A 62 17.04 -7.04 6.97
C ARG A 62 17.14 -6.51 5.54
N GLU A 63 18.13 -6.99 4.80
CA GLU A 63 18.35 -6.63 3.41
C GLU A 63 17.10 -6.81 2.54
N PHE A 64 16.95 -5.92 1.56
CA PHE A 64 15.83 -5.94 0.64
C PHE A 64 16.04 -7.03 -0.41
N ASN A 65 15.28 -8.12 -0.33
CA ASN A 65 15.28 -9.20 -1.33
C ASN A 65 14.24 -8.93 -2.44
N ARG A 66 14.41 -9.55 -3.62
CA ARG A 66 13.50 -9.51 -4.78
C ARG A 66 12.06 -9.85 -4.40
N LYS A 67 11.85 -10.84 -3.52
CA LYS A 67 10.52 -11.22 -2.99
C LYS A 67 9.83 -10.06 -2.24
N ARG A 68 10.58 -9.18 -1.57
CA ARG A 68 10.04 -7.98 -0.88
C ARG A 68 9.73 -6.85 -1.87
N ALA A 69 10.60 -6.65 -2.86
CA ALA A 69 10.37 -5.66 -3.92
C ALA A 69 9.09 -5.96 -4.72
N ILE A 70 8.87 -7.23 -5.09
CA ILE A 70 7.64 -7.67 -5.78
C ILE A 70 6.41 -7.46 -4.90
N ARG A 71 6.51 -7.75 -3.59
CA ARG A 71 5.42 -7.47 -2.64
C ARG A 71 5.07 -5.99 -2.58
N LEU A 72 6.05 -5.09 -2.52
CA LEU A 72 5.82 -3.65 -2.56
C LEU A 72 5.12 -3.21 -3.86
N ILE A 73 5.56 -3.71 -5.01
CA ILE A 73 4.92 -3.41 -6.30
C ILE A 73 3.46 -3.87 -6.29
N ARG A 74 3.19 -5.13 -5.91
CA ARG A 74 1.83 -5.68 -5.82
C ARG A 74 0.96 -4.88 -4.86
N SER A 75 1.46 -4.57 -3.66
CA SER A 75 0.74 -3.77 -2.67
C SER A 75 0.41 -2.38 -3.19
N GLY A 76 1.35 -1.71 -3.87
CA GLY A 76 1.12 -0.41 -4.50
C GLY A 76 0.08 -0.48 -5.63
N SER A 77 0.18 -1.46 -6.52
CA SER A 77 -0.78 -1.65 -7.62
C SER A 77 -2.19 -1.96 -7.13
N ILE A 78 -2.35 -2.79 -6.09
CA ILE A 78 -3.66 -3.09 -5.48
C ILE A 78 -4.26 -1.82 -4.86
N LEU A 79 -3.45 -1.03 -4.12
CA LEU A 79 -3.87 0.27 -3.59
C LEU A 79 -4.37 1.19 -4.70
N LEU A 80 -3.63 1.28 -5.81
CA LEU A 80 -4.00 2.10 -6.95
C LEU A 80 -5.26 1.60 -7.67
N GLY A 81 -5.47 0.29 -7.78
CA GLY A 81 -6.68 -0.26 -8.37
C GLY A 81 -7.93 0.06 -7.55
N ILE A 82 -7.87 -0.18 -6.24
CA ILE A 82 -9.01 0.03 -5.32
C ILE A 82 -9.34 1.52 -5.20
N TRP A 83 -8.32 2.35 -5.00
CA TRP A 83 -8.50 3.76 -4.69
C TRP A 83 -8.45 4.67 -5.92
N GLY A 84 -7.85 4.24 -7.01
CA GLY A 84 -7.79 5.01 -8.26
C GLY A 84 -9.16 5.24 -8.87
N TYR A 85 -10.03 4.22 -8.85
CA TYR A 85 -11.42 4.39 -9.29
C TYR A 85 -12.19 5.38 -8.39
N ARG A 86 -12.03 5.25 -7.07
CA ARG A 86 -12.67 6.17 -6.10
C ARG A 86 -12.12 7.60 -6.21
N PHE A 87 -10.83 7.75 -6.50
CA PHE A 87 -10.20 9.04 -6.79
C PHE A 87 -10.67 9.65 -8.11
N PHE A 88 -10.88 8.83 -9.15
CA PHE A 88 -11.49 9.29 -10.39
C PHE A 88 -12.91 9.81 -10.18
N LEU A 89 -13.72 9.11 -9.37
CA LEU A 89 -15.05 9.57 -8.99
C LEU A 89 -15.00 10.88 -8.18
N PHE A 90 -14.05 11.01 -7.25
CA PHE A 90 -13.80 12.28 -6.53
C PHE A 90 -13.49 13.43 -7.50
N MET A 91 -12.58 13.22 -8.45
CA MET A 91 -12.20 14.24 -9.42
C MET A 91 -13.37 14.66 -10.32
N LYS A 92 -14.27 13.73 -10.66
CA LYS A 92 -15.45 14.03 -11.47
C LYS A 92 -16.57 14.72 -10.70
N ASN A 93 -16.77 14.37 -9.44
CA ASN A 93 -17.83 14.93 -8.59
C ASN A 93 -17.28 15.32 -7.21
N PRO A 94 -16.52 16.43 -7.11
CA PRO A 94 -15.92 16.86 -5.85
C PRO A 94 -16.95 17.19 -4.76
N ASN A 95 -18.17 17.57 -5.17
CA ASN A 95 -19.28 17.96 -4.29
C ASN A 95 -20.36 16.87 -4.11
N GLY A 96 -20.23 15.71 -4.74
CA GLY A 96 -21.39 14.85 -4.98
C GLY A 96 -21.14 13.35 -4.89
N ILE A 97 -21.07 12.82 -3.66
CA ILE A 97 -21.84 11.65 -3.19
C ILE A 97 -22.07 11.88 -1.68
N ASN A 98 -23.25 12.37 -1.30
CA ASN A 98 -23.64 12.68 0.09
C ASN A 98 -23.59 11.48 1.06
N GLY A 99 -23.29 10.27 0.58
CA GLY A 99 -23.27 9.05 1.38
C GLY A 99 -21.96 8.77 2.14
N THR A 100 -20.77 9.22 1.69
CA THR A 100 -19.50 8.86 2.37
C THR A 100 -18.36 9.88 2.15
N PRO A 101 -18.45 11.10 2.72
CA PRO A 101 -17.44 12.15 2.52
C PRO A 101 -16.02 11.70 2.86
N LEU A 102 -15.84 10.91 3.93
CA LEU A 102 -14.50 10.48 4.35
C LEU A 102 -13.78 9.58 3.33
N GLN A 103 -14.51 8.71 2.62
CA GLN A 103 -13.90 7.79 1.65
C GLN A 103 -13.34 8.54 0.44
N ILE A 104 -14.02 9.60 0.04
CA ILE A 104 -13.67 10.45 -1.08
C ILE A 104 -12.40 11.26 -0.74
N TYR A 105 -12.32 11.87 0.44
CA TYR A 105 -11.14 12.65 0.85
C TYR A 105 -9.90 11.80 1.16
N LEU A 106 -10.09 10.52 1.53
CA LEU A 106 -8.98 9.58 1.76
C LEU A 106 -8.40 9.00 0.45
N ALA A 107 -9.19 8.96 -0.63
CA ALA A 107 -8.76 8.37 -1.90
C ALA A 107 -7.48 9.01 -2.50
N PRO A 108 -7.32 10.36 -2.54
CA PRO A 108 -6.09 11.00 -2.99
C PRO A 108 -4.87 10.55 -2.19
N LEU A 109 -4.99 10.48 -0.85
CA LEU A 109 -3.92 10.04 0.04
C LEU A 109 -3.50 8.60 -0.28
N TYR A 110 -4.45 7.67 -0.38
CA TYR A 110 -4.16 6.28 -0.70
C TYR A 110 -3.58 6.10 -2.11
N VAL A 111 -3.99 6.90 -3.10
CA VAL A 111 -3.39 6.90 -4.45
C VAL A 111 -1.96 7.41 -4.44
N VAL A 112 -1.68 8.52 -3.73
CA VAL A 112 -0.32 9.05 -3.59
C VAL A 112 0.59 8.03 -2.91
N PHE A 113 0.16 7.46 -1.77
CA PHE A 113 0.93 6.45 -1.08
C PHE A 113 1.11 5.17 -1.90
N GLY A 114 0.05 4.70 -2.59
CA GLY A 114 0.11 3.56 -3.50
C GLY A 114 1.16 3.75 -4.60
N THR A 115 1.19 4.95 -5.19
CA THR A 115 2.17 5.34 -6.21
C THR A 115 3.59 5.33 -5.64
N ILE A 116 3.80 5.95 -4.47
CA ILE A 116 5.13 6.00 -3.83
C ILE A 116 5.63 4.59 -3.49
N VAL A 117 4.77 3.74 -2.92
CA VAL A 117 5.08 2.35 -2.56
C VAL A 117 5.45 1.54 -3.81
N MET A 118 4.69 1.69 -4.90
CA MET A 118 4.98 1.05 -6.18
C MET A 118 6.32 1.51 -6.74
N CYS A 119 6.57 2.82 -6.79
CA CYS A 119 7.82 3.41 -7.27
C CYS A 119 9.03 2.96 -6.44
N LEU A 120 8.89 2.86 -5.11
CA LEU A 120 9.91 2.29 -4.23
C LEU A 120 10.19 0.83 -4.55
N GLY A 121 9.14 0.01 -4.72
CA GLY A 121 9.27 -1.38 -5.14
C GLY A 121 10.00 -1.54 -6.47
N LEU A 122 9.67 -0.71 -7.47
CA LEU A 122 10.33 -0.68 -8.78
C LEU A 122 11.80 -0.26 -8.66
N LYS A 123 12.09 0.79 -7.88
CA LYS A 123 13.46 1.27 -7.64
C LYS A 123 14.32 0.20 -6.99
N ILE A 124 13.80 -0.46 -5.94
CA ILE A 124 14.50 -1.55 -5.25
C ILE A 124 14.71 -2.73 -6.22
N SER A 125 13.70 -3.10 -7.01
CA SER A 125 13.81 -4.15 -8.02
C SER A 125 14.88 -3.86 -9.08
N ARG A 126 15.00 -2.60 -9.53
CA ARG A 126 16.07 -2.16 -10.45
C ARG A 126 17.44 -2.22 -9.77
N MET A 127 17.57 -1.76 -8.53
CA MET A 127 18.82 -1.83 -7.77
C MET A 127 19.30 -3.27 -7.58
N ILE A 128 18.40 -4.20 -7.22
CA ILE A 128 18.73 -5.62 -7.07
C ILE A 128 19.18 -6.21 -8.41
N ARG A 129 18.47 -5.94 -9.50
CA ARG A 129 18.88 -6.41 -10.85
C ARG A 129 20.25 -5.86 -11.26
N LYS A 130 20.53 -4.61 -10.93
CA LYS A 130 21.84 -3.98 -11.20
C LYS A 130 22.94 -4.65 -10.39
N GLN A 131 22.73 -4.85 -9.08
CA GLN A 131 23.67 -5.59 -8.22
C GLN A 131 23.92 -7.02 -8.70
N VAL A 132 22.88 -7.74 -9.15
CA VAL A 132 23.01 -9.09 -9.70
C VAL A 132 23.81 -9.10 -11.01
N ARG A 133 23.68 -8.06 -11.84
CA ARG A 133 24.40 -7.93 -13.11
C ARG A 133 25.86 -7.51 -12.92
N GLU A 134 26.14 -6.68 -11.92
CA GLU A 134 27.49 -6.19 -11.61
C GLU A 134 28.32 -7.22 -10.82
N ASN A 135 27.70 -7.98 -9.91
CA ASN A 135 28.37 -8.97 -9.07
C ASN A 135 28.22 -10.41 -9.63
N GLY A 136 28.35 -10.59 -10.94
CA GLY A 136 28.08 -11.85 -11.67
C GLY A 136 28.17 -13.13 -10.83
N THR A 137 27.01 -13.78 -10.62
CA THR A 137 26.82 -15.13 -10.06
C THR A 137 27.39 -15.42 -8.65
N SER A 138 26.54 -15.30 -7.62
CA SER A 138 26.46 -16.27 -6.50
C SER A 138 25.13 -16.14 -5.71
N PHE A 139 24.01 -16.38 -6.37
CA PHE A 139 22.82 -16.91 -5.67
C PHE A 139 22.39 -18.19 -6.39
N SER A 140 23.33 -19.13 -6.48
CA SER A 140 22.98 -20.53 -6.66
C SER A 140 22.42 -21.02 -5.33
N GLU A 141 21.20 -21.55 -5.38
CA GLU A 141 20.55 -22.42 -4.39
C GLU A 141 19.89 -21.83 -3.12
N GLU A 142 20.39 -20.78 -2.46
CA GLU A 142 19.86 -20.49 -1.11
C GLU A 142 18.54 -19.68 -1.03
N VAL A 143 18.07 -19.07 -2.14
CA VAL A 143 16.86 -18.19 -2.14
C VAL A 143 15.61 -18.86 -2.72
N LEU A 144 15.76 -20.08 -3.25
CA LEU A 144 14.67 -20.91 -3.76
C LEU A 144 14.08 -21.88 -2.72
N ARG A 145 14.68 -22.02 -1.54
CA ARG A 145 14.00 -22.59 -0.36
C ARG A 145 13.20 -21.52 0.40
#